data_AF-A0A6I5WSJ2-F1
#
_entry.id   AF-A0A6I5WSJ2-F1
#
_cell.length_a   1.000
_cell.length_b   1.000
_cell.length_c   1.000
_cell.angle_alpha   90.00
_cell.angle_beta   90.00
_cell.angle_gamma   90.00
#
_symmetry.space_group_name_H-M   'P 1'
#
loop_
_entity.id
_entity.type
_entity.pdbx_description
1 polymer ?
#
loop_
_entity_poly.entity_id
_entity_poly.type
_entity_poly.pdbx_seq_one_letter_code
_entity_poly.pdbx_strand_id
1 'polypeptide(L)'
;MPIKNVTPKGRGVETDSVDQHPPIPERALLALLFPPGGRPSIDDVRLAGEAAGAFAVSYAPQSPEGWAELLITGLTFEIVGLIPGSAQPRPRIAHHFGETSEWRDGGFEVVELRPGAHLAGAAAMLPVVRGCVVLGTALAGSTGAVGLVWIPAASLMAADYFAAAVVGWLNGSPFPALGLTALASGEGCLSS
;
A
#
# COMPACT_ATOMS: atom_id res chain seq x y z
N MET A 1 57.28 34.17 29.12
CA MET A 1 56.64 33.78 27.84
C MET A 1 55.50 32.82 28.15
N PRO A 2 54.22 33.16 27.96
CA PRO A 2 53.14 32.21 28.10
C PRO A 2 52.80 31.53 26.77
N ILE A 3 52.73 30.21 26.83
CA ILE A 3 52.26 29.28 25.79
C ILE A 3 50.73 29.34 25.75
N LYS A 4 50.16 29.61 24.57
CA LYS A 4 48.72 29.66 24.34
C LYS A 4 48.17 28.23 24.28
N ASN A 5 47.23 27.89 25.17
CA ASN A 5 46.44 26.66 25.06
C ASN A 5 45.45 26.78 23.89
N VAL A 6 45.58 25.87 22.93
CA VAL A 6 44.61 25.63 21.85
C VAL A 6 43.59 24.61 22.34
N THR A 7 42.35 25.03 22.49
CA THR A 7 41.21 24.13 22.72
C THR A 7 40.81 23.48 21.38
N PRO A 8 40.73 22.15 21.26
CA PRO A 8 40.21 21.54 20.05
C PRO A 8 38.69 21.78 19.97
N LYS A 9 38.28 22.41 18.86
CA LYS A 9 36.90 22.65 18.46
C LYS A 9 36.20 21.30 18.32
N GLY A 10 35.21 21.04 19.17
CA GLY A 10 34.34 19.88 19.10
C GLY A 10 33.70 19.80 17.72
N ARG A 11 33.94 18.68 17.05
CA ARG A 11 33.33 18.32 15.78
C ARG A 11 31.85 18.03 16.09
N GLY A 12 30.97 18.95 15.72
CA GLY A 12 29.54 18.68 15.69
C GLY A 12 29.31 17.49 14.78
N VAL A 13 28.77 16.41 15.34
CA VAL A 13 28.15 15.35 14.56
C VAL A 13 26.84 15.94 14.11
N GLU A 14 26.85 16.52 12.91
CA GLU A 14 25.65 16.82 12.16
C GLU A 14 25.02 15.46 11.86
N THR A 15 23.99 15.11 12.62
CA THR A 15 23.13 13.98 12.29
C THR A 15 22.49 14.33 10.97
N ASP A 16 22.96 13.69 9.90
CA ASP A 16 22.29 13.67 8.60
C ASP A 16 20.81 13.37 8.86
N SER A 17 20.02 14.43 8.76
CA SER A 17 18.57 14.35 8.78
C SER A 17 18.22 13.67 7.48
N VAL A 18 18.01 12.35 7.54
CA VAL A 18 17.52 11.56 6.42
C VAL A 18 16.31 12.31 5.88
N ASP A 19 16.44 12.80 4.66
CA ASP A 19 15.42 13.55 3.95
C ASP A 19 14.07 12.83 4.10
N GLN A 20 13.18 13.41 4.91
CA GLN A 20 11.80 12.98 5.07
C GLN A 20 11.05 13.42 3.82
N HIS A 21 11.30 12.72 2.72
CA HIS A 21 10.69 13.03 1.44
C HIS A 21 9.21 12.61 1.48
N PRO A 22 8.27 13.45 1.05
CA PRO A 22 6.95 12.96 0.68
C PRO A 22 7.14 11.90 -0.42
N PRO A 23 6.41 10.76 -0.41
CA PRO A 23 6.56 9.78 -1.47
C PRO A 23 6.24 10.43 -2.82
N ILE A 24 7.20 10.37 -3.74
CA ILE A 24 6.96 10.56 -5.17
C ILE A 24 5.80 9.60 -5.53
N PRO A 25 4.78 10.01 -6.31
CA PRO A 25 3.63 9.16 -6.58
C PRO A 25 4.06 7.95 -7.42
N GLU A 26 4.50 6.90 -6.74
CA GLU A 26 4.66 5.58 -7.32
C GLU A 26 3.29 4.96 -7.51
N ARG A 27 3.10 4.28 -8.64
CA ARG A 27 1.81 3.73 -9.04
C ARG A 27 1.34 2.73 -7.98
N ALA A 28 0.22 3.05 -7.33
CA ALA A 28 -0.49 2.12 -6.48
C ALA A 28 -0.84 0.84 -7.25
N LEU A 29 -0.73 -0.29 -6.57
CA LEU A 29 -1.08 -1.61 -7.12
C LEU A 29 -2.51 -1.99 -6.74
N LEU A 30 -2.93 -1.62 -5.54
CA LEU A 30 -4.22 -2.00 -4.99
C LEU A 30 -4.86 -0.79 -4.30
N ALA A 31 -6.15 -0.60 -4.52
CA ALA A 31 -6.96 0.36 -3.78
C ALA A 31 -8.00 -0.39 -2.95
N LEU A 32 -8.16 -0.05 -1.68
CA LEU A 32 -9.23 -0.52 -0.82
C LEU A 32 -10.34 0.53 -0.78
N LEU A 33 -11.57 0.08 -0.93
CA LEU A 33 -12.76 0.93 -0.93
C LEU A 33 -13.51 0.81 0.39
N PHE A 34 -13.81 1.95 0.98
CA PHE A 34 -14.55 2.07 2.23
C PHE A 34 -15.83 2.88 2.01
N PRO A 35 -16.90 2.57 2.77
CA PRO A 35 -18.04 3.47 2.89
C PRO A 35 -17.59 4.86 3.37
N PRO A 36 -18.36 5.94 3.11
CA PRO A 36 -18.04 7.28 3.60
C PRO A 36 -17.82 7.31 5.11
N GLY A 37 -16.68 7.84 5.56
CA GLY A 37 -16.29 7.90 6.97
C GLY A 37 -15.75 6.59 7.53
N GLY A 38 -15.58 5.56 6.69
CA GLY A 38 -15.12 4.23 7.09
C GLY A 38 -13.64 3.98 6.88
N ARG A 39 -12.84 4.97 6.45
CA ARG A 39 -11.39 4.78 6.26
C ARG A 39 -10.69 4.45 7.59
N PRO A 40 -9.77 3.48 7.59
CA PRO A 40 -9.03 3.12 8.79
C PRO A 40 -8.02 4.18 9.21
N SER A 41 -7.75 4.23 10.52
CA SER A 41 -6.61 4.91 11.12
C SER A 41 -5.36 4.02 11.07
N ILE A 42 -4.21 4.59 11.45
CA ILE A 42 -2.97 3.81 11.61
C ILE A 42 -3.14 2.74 12.70
N ASP A 43 -3.91 3.00 13.76
CA ASP A 43 -4.12 2.02 14.83
C ASP A 43 -5.00 0.86 14.37
N ASP A 44 -6.00 1.12 13.53
CA ASP A 44 -6.80 0.05 12.90
C ASP A 44 -5.91 -0.83 11.99
N VAL A 45 -4.96 -0.22 11.27
CA VAL A 45 -3.98 -0.94 10.44
C VAL A 45 -3.03 -1.79 11.28
N ARG A 46 -2.60 -1.30 12.46
CA ARG A 46 -1.79 -2.11 13.40
C ARG A 46 -2.58 -3.31 13.90
N LEU A 47 -3.81 -3.09 14.33
CA LEU A 47 -4.69 -4.15 14.81
C LEU A 47 -4.97 -5.19 13.72
N ALA A 48 -5.15 -4.75 12.47
CA ALA A 48 -5.26 -5.61 11.30
C ALA A 48 -4.03 -6.52 11.12
N GLY A 49 -2.84 -5.94 11.24
CA GLY A 49 -1.57 -6.67 11.16
C GLY A 49 -1.42 -7.71 12.26
N GLU A 50 -1.74 -7.34 13.50
CA GLU A 50 -1.72 -8.23 14.66
C GLU A 50 -2.71 -9.39 14.53
N ALA A 51 -3.96 -9.10 14.15
CA ALA A 51 -5.00 -10.10 13.99
C ALA A 51 -4.69 -11.11 12.87
N ALA A 52 -4.12 -10.63 11.76
CA ALA A 52 -3.75 -11.49 10.64
C ALA A 52 -2.42 -12.23 10.85
N GLY A 53 -1.52 -11.71 11.67
CA GLY A 53 -0.15 -12.21 11.82
C GLY A 53 0.67 -12.18 10.52
N ALA A 54 0.26 -11.35 9.55
CA ALA A 54 0.77 -11.37 8.18
C ALA A 54 1.74 -10.23 7.86
N PHE A 55 1.63 -9.09 8.55
CA PHE A 55 2.45 -7.90 8.32
C PHE A 55 2.57 -7.07 9.60
N ALA A 56 3.49 -6.11 9.60
CA ALA A 56 3.64 -5.13 10.67
C ALA A 56 3.75 -3.71 10.10
N VAL A 57 3.36 -2.70 10.89
CA VAL A 57 3.66 -1.30 10.58
C VAL A 57 5.12 -1.02 10.97
N SER A 58 6.00 -0.83 9.98
CA SER A 58 7.44 -0.57 10.20
C SER A 58 7.74 0.91 10.46
N TYR A 59 6.97 1.80 9.84
CA TYR A 59 7.07 3.24 10.05
C TYR A 59 5.69 3.89 9.98
N ALA A 60 5.47 4.88 10.83
CA ALA A 60 4.28 5.73 10.81
C ALA A 60 4.74 7.15 11.14
N PRO A 61 4.58 8.11 10.23
CA PRO A 61 4.79 9.52 10.55
C PRO A 61 3.82 9.96 11.66
N GLN A 62 4.10 11.14 12.21
CA GLN A 62 3.14 11.77 13.11
C GLN A 62 1.87 12.14 12.33
N SER A 63 0.79 12.47 13.05
CA SER A 63 -0.42 13.01 12.44
C SER A 63 -0.16 14.46 11.99
N PRO A 64 -0.75 14.95 10.86
CA PRO A 64 -1.87 14.40 10.09
C PRO A 64 -1.54 13.71 8.75
N GLU A 65 -0.34 13.15 8.58
CA GLU A 65 0.21 12.73 7.30
C GLU A 65 -0.61 11.62 6.61
N GLY A 66 -1.32 10.78 7.38
CA GLY A 66 -2.32 9.84 6.86
C GLY A 66 -1.74 8.72 5.98
N TRP A 67 -0.51 8.29 6.26
CA TRP A 67 0.11 7.14 5.62
C TRP A 67 0.97 6.35 6.62
N ALA A 68 1.35 5.13 6.26
CA ALA A 68 2.29 4.32 7.01
C ALA A 68 3.08 3.38 6.08
N GLU A 69 4.27 2.97 6.50
CA GLU A 69 5.02 1.88 5.88
C GLU A 69 4.66 0.55 6.55
N LEU A 70 4.40 -0.46 5.73
CA LEU A 70 4.05 -1.81 6.10
C LEU A 70 5.16 -2.77 5.66
N LEU A 71 5.54 -3.70 6.51
CA LEU A 71 6.53 -4.74 6.24
C LEU A 71 5.86 -6.12 6.17
N ILE A 72 6.09 -6.84 5.08
CA ILE A 72 5.62 -8.22 4.88
C ILE A 72 6.71 -9.04 4.19
N THR A 73 7.15 -10.14 4.81
CA THR A 73 8.15 -11.07 4.21
C THR A 73 9.39 -10.36 3.65
N GLY A 74 9.88 -9.32 4.33
CA GLY A 74 11.06 -8.53 3.90
C GLY A 74 10.80 -7.53 2.78
N LEU A 75 9.55 -7.34 2.34
CA LEU A 75 9.13 -6.32 1.38
C LEU A 75 8.38 -5.20 2.12
N THR A 76 8.64 -3.94 1.74
CA THR A 76 7.90 -2.81 2.28
C THR A 76 6.88 -2.28 1.30
N PHE A 77 5.75 -1.85 1.82
CA PHE A 77 4.68 -1.20 1.10
C PHE A 77 4.27 0.06 1.85
N GLU A 78 3.80 1.07 1.14
CA GLU A 78 3.15 2.22 1.74
C GLU A 78 1.64 2.03 1.67
N ILE A 79 0.96 2.33 2.77
CA ILE A 79 -0.48 2.50 2.81
C ILE A 79 -0.78 4.00 2.95
N VAL A 80 -1.55 4.56 2.03
CA VAL A 80 -1.82 6.01 1.98
C VAL A 80 -3.31 6.31 1.95
N GLY A 81 -3.68 7.47 2.51
CA GLY A 81 -5.07 7.88 2.64
C GLY A 81 -5.74 7.33 3.88
N LEU A 82 -4.97 7.07 4.94
CA LEU A 82 -5.51 6.79 6.28
C LEU A 82 -6.06 8.07 6.92
N ILE A 83 -6.96 7.92 7.90
CA ILE A 83 -7.33 9.07 8.75
C ILE A 83 -6.16 9.43 9.69
N PRO A 84 -5.95 10.72 10.00
CA PRO A 84 -6.75 11.89 9.62
C PRO A 84 -6.40 12.52 8.27
N GLY A 85 -5.53 11.91 7.47
CA GLY A 85 -5.18 12.43 6.14
C GLY A 85 -6.33 12.34 5.12
N SER A 86 -6.09 12.89 3.93
CA SER A 86 -7.07 12.92 2.84
C SER A 86 -7.26 11.56 2.20
N ALA A 87 -8.50 11.22 1.84
CA ALA A 87 -8.78 10.05 1.02
C ALA A 87 -8.05 10.14 -0.32
N GLN A 88 -7.64 9.00 -0.87
CA GLN A 88 -7.06 8.98 -2.21
C GLN A 88 -8.14 9.19 -3.29
N PRO A 89 -7.76 9.69 -4.48
CA PRO A 89 -8.66 9.75 -5.62
C PRO A 89 -9.22 8.37 -5.97
N ARG A 90 -10.42 8.32 -6.54
CA ARG A 90 -10.96 7.04 -7.01
C ARG A 90 -10.16 6.54 -8.22
N PRO A 91 -9.71 5.28 -8.20
CA PRO A 91 -9.05 4.70 -9.36
C PRO A 91 -10.05 4.50 -10.50
N ARG A 92 -9.53 4.38 -11.72
CA ARG A 92 -10.33 3.94 -12.87
C ARG A 92 -10.81 2.50 -12.65
N ILE A 93 -12.09 2.26 -12.93
CA ILE A 93 -12.70 0.93 -12.89
C ILE A 93 -13.21 0.60 -14.29
N ALA A 94 -12.86 -0.57 -14.80
CA ALA A 94 -13.26 -1.09 -16.11
C ALA A 94 -13.91 -2.47 -16.01
N HIS A 95 -13.61 -3.24 -14.96
CA HIS A 95 -14.15 -4.58 -14.75
C HIS A 95 -14.68 -4.71 -13.32
N HIS A 96 -15.71 -5.54 -13.15
CA HIS A 96 -16.41 -5.77 -11.89
C HIS A 96 -16.51 -7.27 -11.65
N PHE A 97 -16.17 -7.73 -10.44
CA PHE A 97 -16.20 -9.14 -10.06
C PHE A 97 -16.70 -9.34 -8.63
N GLY A 98 -17.63 -10.28 -8.45
CA GLY A 98 -18.44 -10.31 -7.23
C GLY A 98 -19.52 -9.22 -7.29
N GLU A 99 -20.67 -9.48 -6.70
CA GLU A 99 -21.78 -8.53 -6.68
C GLU A 99 -21.99 -8.07 -5.24
N THR A 100 -21.93 -6.75 -5.00
CA THR A 100 -22.36 -6.19 -3.72
C THR A 100 -23.27 -4.99 -3.96
N SER A 101 -24.28 -4.84 -3.11
CA SER A 101 -25.23 -3.72 -3.18
C SER A 101 -24.57 -2.37 -2.89
N GLU A 102 -23.47 -2.34 -2.12
CA GLU A 102 -22.82 -1.08 -1.73
C GLU A 102 -22.22 -0.31 -2.92
N TRP A 103 -21.92 -0.99 -4.04
CA TRP A 103 -21.37 -0.39 -5.26
C TRP A 103 -22.32 0.54 -6.00
N ARG A 104 -23.62 0.37 -5.81
CA ARG A 104 -24.64 1.08 -6.60
C ARG A 104 -25.10 2.38 -5.95
N ASP A 105 -25.06 2.46 -4.63
CA ASP A 105 -25.78 3.50 -3.88
C ASP A 105 -24.86 4.57 -3.25
N GLY A 106 -23.53 4.37 -3.30
CA GLY A 106 -22.60 5.12 -2.45
C GLY A 106 -21.44 5.80 -3.17
N GLY A 107 -20.93 6.87 -2.53
CA GLY A 107 -19.57 7.30 -2.77
C GLY A 107 -18.58 6.46 -1.93
N PHE A 108 -17.47 6.03 -2.52
CA PHE A 108 -16.36 5.42 -1.79
C PHE A 108 -15.31 6.43 -1.37
N GLU A 109 -14.73 6.19 -0.20
CA GLU A 109 -13.42 6.69 0.20
C GLU A 109 -12.36 5.62 -0.11
N VAL A 110 -11.15 6.06 -0.46
CA VAL A 110 -10.09 5.18 -0.97
C VAL A 110 -8.84 5.27 -0.11
N VAL A 111 -8.27 4.10 0.16
CA VAL A 111 -6.91 3.90 0.68
C VAL A 111 -6.13 3.11 -0.37
N GLU A 112 -4.88 3.49 -0.63
CA GLU A 112 -4.05 2.80 -1.62
C GLU A 112 -2.89 2.06 -0.96
N LEU A 113 -2.50 0.92 -1.56
CA LEU A 113 -1.25 0.22 -1.32
C LEU A 113 -0.29 0.45 -2.49
N ARG A 114 0.91 0.93 -2.15
CA ARG A 114 2.01 1.19 -3.07
C ARG A 114 3.21 0.34 -2.67
N PRO A 115 3.95 -0.28 -3.60
CA PRO A 115 5.29 -0.76 -3.29
C PRO A 115 6.14 0.40 -2.74
N GLY A 116 7.03 0.14 -1.78
CA GLY A 116 7.98 1.17 -1.35
C GLY A 116 8.91 1.57 -2.50
N ALA A 117 9.53 2.76 -2.42
CA ALA A 117 10.27 3.34 -3.55
C ALA A 117 11.37 2.46 -4.16
N HIS A 118 11.98 1.62 -3.32
CA HIS A 118 13.00 0.67 -3.75
C HIS A 118 12.44 -0.53 -4.54
N LEU A 119 11.13 -0.75 -4.54
CA LEU A 119 10.42 -1.80 -5.27
C LEU A 119 9.74 -1.30 -6.55
N ALA A 120 9.76 0.01 -6.83
CA ALA A 120 9.08 0.63 -7.97
C ALA A 120 9.40 -0.06 -9.31
N GLY A 121 10.69 -0.26 -9.58
CA GLY A 121 11.19 -0.92 -10.79
C GLY A 121 10.86 -2.41 -10.87
N ALA A 122 10.30 -2.97 -9.80
CA ALA A 122 10.06 -4.39 -9.62
C ALA A 122 8.61 -4.69 -9.22
N ALA A 123 7.70 -3.72 -9.38
CA ALA A 123 6.30 -3.80 -8.96
C ALA A 123 5.52 -4.96 -9.61
N ALA A 124 5.91 -5.37 -10.81
CA ALA A 124 5.32 -6.50 -11.53
C ALA A 124 5.91 -7.87 -11.14
N MET A 125 6.95 -7.92 -10.29
CA MET A 125 7.53 -9.18 -9.87
C MET A 125 6.55 -9.95 -8.98
N LEU A 126 6.50 -11.27 -9.19
CA LEU A 126 5.59 -12.16 -8.45
C LEU A 126 5.67 -12.01 -6.91
N PRO A 127 6.85 -11.85 -6.27
CA PRO A 127 6.92 -11.63 -4.83
C PRO A 127 6.23 -10.32 -4.38
N VAL A 128 6.35 -9.24 -5.16
CA VAL A 128 5.73 -7.95 -4.86
C VAL A 128 4.21 -8.05 -5.00
N VAL A 129 3.73 -8.68 -6.08
CA VAL A 129 2.29 -8.92 -6.28
C VAL A 129 1.73 -9.79 -5.16
N ARG A 130 2.43 -10.87 -4.77
CA ARG A 130 2.04 -11.72 -3.64
C ARG A 130 1.94 -10.94 -2.34
N GLY A 131 2.97 -10.17 -2.00
CA GLY A 131 2.97 -9.32 -0.81
C GLY A 131 1.80 -8.35 -0.80
N CYS A 132 1.55 -7.67 -1.93
CA CYS A 132 0.48 -6.70 -2.07
C CYS A 132 -0.92 -7.32 -1.88
N VAL A 133 -1.21 -8.46 -2.50
CA VAL A 133 -2.54 -9.08 -2.36
C VAL A 133 -2.76 -9.71 -1.00
N VAL A 134 -1.70 -10.22 -0.34
CA VAL A 134 -1.78 -10.72 1.04
C VAL A 134 -2.08 -9.57 1.99
N LEU A 135 -1.38 -8.43 1.84
CA LEU A 135 -1.69 -7.21 2.58
C LEU A 135 -3.13 -6.76 2.36
N GLY A 136 -3.57 -6.67 1.10
CA GLY A 136 -4.94 -6.30 0.75
C GLY A 136 -5.99 -7.21 1.39
N THR A 137 -5.74 -8.53 1.40
CA THR A 137 -6.64 -9.51 2.02
C THR A 137 -6.71 -9.33 3.54
N ALA A 138 -5.56 -9.18 4.20
CA ALA A 138 -5.48 -9.00 5.64
C ALA A 138 -6.16 -7.69 6.10
N LEU A 139 -5.89 -6.60 5.38
CA LEU A 139 -6.50 -5.30 5.64
C LEU A 139 -8.01 -5.34 5.41
N ALA A 140 -8.47 -5.86 4.28
CA ALA A 140 -9.90 -5.91 3.97
C ALA A 140 -10.71 -6.71 5.01
N GLY A 141 -10.15 -7.83 5.50
CA GLY A 141 -10.82 -8.69 6.49
C GLY A 141 -11.00 -8.08 7.87
N SER A 142 -10.34 -6.97 8.18
CA SER A 142 -10.30 -6.39 9.53
C SER A 142 -10.66 -4.90 9.61
N THR A 143 -10.54 -4.18 8.49
CA THR A 143 -10.77 -2.71 8.46
C THR A 143 -12.15 -2.33 7.92
N GLY A 144 -12.99 -3.29 7.50
CA GLY A 144 -14.33 -3.02 6.96
C GLY A 144 -14.33 -2.52 5.51
N ALA A 145 -13.29 -2.83 4.73
CA ALA A 145 -13.28 -2.55 3.31
C ALA A 145 -14.39 -3.37 2.60
N VAL A 146 -15.15 -2.71 1.73
CA VAL A 146 -16.28 -3.33 0.99
C VAL A 146 -15.88 -3.79 -0.40
N GLY A 147 -14.72 -3.35 -0.90
CA GLY A 147 -14.20 -3.77 -2.19
C GLY A 147 -12.74 -3.38 -2.38
N LEU A 148 -12.12 -3.98 -3.38
CA LEU A 148 -10.75 -3.70 -3.76
C LEU A 148 -10.63 -3.49 -5.26
N VAL A 149 -9.82 -2.54 -5.67
CA VAL A 149 -9.48 -2.31 -7.08
C VAL A 149 -8.06 -2.76 -7.32
N TRP A 150 -7.89 -3.79 -8.13
CA TRP A 150 -6.58 -4.11 -8.72
C TRP A 150 -6.29 -3.10 -9.83
N ILE A 151 -5.46 -2.11 -9.51
CA ILE A 151 -5.23 -0.92 -10.34
C ILE A 151 -4.64 -1.28 -11.70
N PRO A 152 -3.65 -2.18 -11.82
CA PRO A 152 -3.08 -2.55 -13.12
C PRO A 152 -4.11 -3.04 -14.14
N ALA A 153 -5.20 -3.67 -13.68
CA ALA A 153 -6.30 -4.15 -14.52
C ALA A 153 -7.60 -3.35 -14.39
N ALA A 154 -7.61 -2.23 -13.66
CA ALA A 154 -8.84 -1.47 -13.36
C ALA A 154 -10.00 -2.40 -12.92
N SER A 155 -9.69 -3.43 -12.13
CA SER A 155 -10.64 -4.49 -11.79
C SER A 155 -11.13 -4.31 -10.36
N LEU A 156 -12.39 -3.92 -10.21
CA LEU A 156 -13.08 -3.86 -8.94
C LEU A 156 -13.58 -5.25 -8.55
N MET A 157 -13.27 -5.65 -7.33
CA MET A 157 -13.64 -6.92 -6.73
C MET A 157 -14.32 -6.71 -5.38
N ALA A 158 -15.35 -7.50 -5.08
CA ALA A 158 -15.90 -7.56 -3.73
C ALA A 158 -14.83 -8.08 -2.76
N ALA A 159 -14.82 -7.60 -1.51
CA ALA A 159 -13.74 -7.94 -0.58
C ALA A 159 -13.63 -9.45 -0.30
N ASP A 160 -14.77 -10.12 -0.15
CA ASP A 160 -14.88 -11.57 0.01
C ASP A 160 -14.46 -12.34 -1.24
N TYR A 161 -14.89 -11.88 -2.42
CA TYR A 161 -14.47 -12.43 -3.71
C TYR A 161 -12.96 -12.34 -3.90
N PHE A 162 -12.37 -11.18 -3.60
CA PHE A 162 -10.93 -10.95 -3.67
C PHE A 162 -10.18 -11.90 -2.73
N ALA A 163 -10.59 -11.99 -1.46
CA ALA A 163 -9.98 -12.88 -0.48
C ALA A 163 -10.04 -14.35 -0.92
N ALA A 164 -11.19 -14.81 -1.42
CA ALA A 164 -11.34 -16.17 -1.93
C ALA A 164 -10.43 -16.44 -3.14
N ALA A 165 -10.32 -15.48 -4.06
CA ALA A 165 -9.44 -15.59 -5.22
C ALA A 165 -7.95 -15.65 -4.82
N VAL A 166 -7.53 -14.83 -3.85
CA VAL A 166 -6.15 -14.84 -3.32
C VAL A 166 -5.84 -16.16 -2.63
N VAL A 167 -6.72 -16.65 -1.74
CA VAL A 167 -6.53 -17.94 -1.06
C VAL A 167 -6.44 -19.08 -2.07
N GLY A 168 -7.33 -19.12 -3.07
CA GLY A 168 -7.30 -20.11 -4.13
C GLY A 168 -5.96 -20.10 -4.88
N TRP A 169 -5.46 -18.91 -5.23
CA TRP A 169 -4.17 -18.74 -5.89
C TRP A 169 -3.00 -19.22 -5.02
N LEU A 170 -2.93 -18.79 -3.75
CA LEU A 170 -1.83 -19.16 -2.85
C LEU A 170 -1.76 -20.68 -2.60
N ASN A 171 -2.89 -21.38 -2.67
CA ASN A 171 -2.97 -22.84 -2.56
C ASN A 171 -2.64 -23.59 -3.86
N GLY A 172 -2.11 -22.91 -4.88
CA GLY A 172 -1.62 -23.54 -6.10
C GLY A 172 -2.62 -23.57 -7.26
N SER A 173 -3.75 -22.86 -7.16
CA SER A 173 -4.59 -22.62 -8.34
C SER A 173 -3.84 -21.74 -9.36
N PRO A 174 -4.14 -21.85 -10.67
CA PRO A 174 -3.47 -21.08 -11.69
C PRO A 174 -3.50 -19.57 -11.39
N PHE A 175 -2.32 -18.94 -11.50
CA PHE A 175 -2.19 -17.50 -11.42
C PHE A 175 -2.44 -16.85 -12.78
N PRO A 176 -3.15 -15.71 -12.86
CA PRO A 176 -4.12 -15.16 -11.91
C PRO A 176 -5.56 -15.62 -12.22
N ALA A 177 -6.43 -15.66 -11.20
CA ALA A 177 -7.88 -15.59 -11.44
C ALA A 177 -8.17 -14.32 -12.28
N LEU A 178 -9.05 -14.40 -13.28
CA LEU A 178 -9.21 -13.42 -14.37
C LEU A 178 -9.13 -11.92 -13.96
N GLY A 179 -9.55 -11.54 -12.75
CA GLY A 179 -9.48 -10.16 -12.23
C GLY A 179 -8.08 -9.58 -11.94
N LEU A 180 -7.01 -10.39 -11.97
CA LEU A 180 -5.63 -9.95 -11.73
C LEU A 180 -4.76 -9.93 -13.02
N THR A 181 -5.36 -10.22 -14.19
CA THR A 181 -4.62 -10.56 -15.44
C THR A 181 -4.05 -9.39 -16.27
N ALA A 182 -4.15 -8.14 -15.84
CA ALA A 182 -3.38 -7.08 -16.50
C ALA A 182 -2.17 -6.71 -15.64
N LEU A 183 -1.03 -7.33 -15.90
CA LEU A 183 0.25 -6.69 -15.61
C LEU A 183 0.49 -5.73 -16.78
N ALA A 184 0.36 -4.42 -16.54
CA ALA A 184 0.66 -3.43 -17.55
C ALA A 184 2.13 -3.59 -17.99
N SER A 185 2.36 -3.74 -19.30
CA SER A 185 3.70 -3.76 -19.87
C SER A 185 4.45 -2.48 -19.52
N GLY A 186 5.68 -2.62 -19.01
CA GLY A 186 6.58 -1.48 -18.86
C GLY A 186 6.88 -0.87 -20.23
N GLU A 187 6.77 0.45 -20.34
CA GLU A 187 7.17 1.19 -21.54
C GLU A 187 8.70 1.10 -21.71
N GLY A 188 9.15 0.05 -22.39
CA GLY A 188 10.46 0.04 -23.03
C GLY A 188 10.37 0.75 -24.36
N CYS A 189 10.54 2.07 -24.39
CA CYS A 189 10.83 2.77 -25.64
C CYS A 189 12.35 2.81 -25.84
N LEU A 190 12.82 1.94 -26.73
CA LEU A 190 14.14 2.04 -27.34
C LEU A 190 14.20 3.35 -28.13
N SER A 191 15.07 4.27 -27.71
CA SER A 191 15.50 5.37 -28.56
C SER A 191 16.26 4.81 -29.76
N SER A 192 15.75 5.04 -30.97
CA SER A 192 16.51 5.03 -32.23
C SER A 192 16.59 6.44 -32.78
#